data_AF-A0A023FR00-F1
#
_entry.id   AF-A0A023FR00-F1
#
_cell.length_a   1.000
_cell.length_b   1.000
_cell.length_c   1.000
_cell.angle_alpha   90.00
_cell.angle_beta   90.00
_cell.angle_gamma   90.00
#
_symmetry.space_group_name_H-M   'P 1'
#
loop_
_entity.id
_entity.type
_entity.pdbx_description
1 polymer ?
#
loop_
_entity_poly.entity_id
_entity_poly.type
_entity_poly.pdbx_seq_one_letter_code
_entity_poly.pdbx_strand_id
1 'polypeptide(L)'
;MTFLFRSSVVALLARLQTKPSTLARNFSALAASIGHRNNAFRRPFVAESTMQVAVRTFKDMDVLTKRCKDCYFKKGDDRWYVLCKTHGRHKQRQRLPDERHFWIITHKTHGPRKRF
;
A
#
# COMPACT_ATOMS: atom_id res chain seq x y z
N MET A 1 -76.59 24.17 -8.90
CA MET A 1 -75.89 24.10 -7.61
C MET A 1 -74.40 24.21 -7.87
N THR A 2 -73.86 25.37 -7.54
CA THR A 2 -72.43 25.72 -7.50
C THR A 2 -71.60 24.63 -6.83
N PHE A 3 -70.37 24.38 -7.25
CA PHE A 3 -69.18 24.36 -6.38
C PHE A 3 -67.90 24.36 -7.25
N LEU A 4 -67.18 25.48 -7.20
CA LEU A 4 -65.78 25.60 -7.55
C LEU A 4 -64.96 24.93 -6.44
N PHE A 5 -64.01 24.05 -6.79
CA PHE A 5 -62.86 23.79 -5.93
C PHE A 5 -61.57 23.77 -6.75
N ARG A 6 -60.73 24.77 -6.43
CA ARG A 6 -59.30 24.84 -6.70
C ARG A 6 -58.60 23.63 -6.07
N SER A 7 -57.55 23.12 -6.69
CA SER A 7 -56.18 23.39 -6.20
C SER A 7 -55.13 22.53 -6.90
N SER A 8 -54.03 23.20 -7.15
CA SER A 8 -52.77 22.82 -7.77
C SER A 8 -51.99 21.79 -6.96
N VAL A 9 -51.36 20.80 -7.60
CA VAL A 9 -50.12 20.18 -7.08
C VAL A 9 -49.16 19.81 -8.21
N VAL A 10 -48.22 20.73 -8.40
CA VAL A 10 -46.77 20.63 -8.68
C VAL A 10 -46.20 19.35 -9.31
N ALA A 11 -45.49 19.56 -10.44
CA ALA A 11 -44.65 18.61 -11.15
C ALA A 11 -43.55 17.97 -10.30
N LEU A 12 -43.45 16.65 -10.35
CA LEU A 12 -42.38 15.86 -9.72
C LEU A 12 -41.17 15.80 -10.67
N LEU A 13 -40.24 16.74 -10.55
CA LEU A 13 -38.94 16.65 -11.21
C LEU A 13 -37.96 15.82 -10.36
N ALA A 14 -37.40 14.80 -11.01
CA ALA A 14 -36.38 13.91 -10.49
C ALA A 14 -35.15 14.67 -9.96
N ARG A 15 -34.71 14.35 -8.73
CA ARG A 15 -33.36 14.65 -8.24
C ARG A 15 -32.59 13.35 -8.05
N LEU A 16 -31.79 13.00 -9.04
CA LEU A 16 -30.65 12.08 -8.85
C LEU A 16 -29.67 12.74 -7.88
N GLN A 17 -29.62 12.24 -6.64
CA GLN A 17 -28.59 12.61 -5.67
C GLN A 17 -27.33 11.77 -5.93
N THR A 18 -26.38 12.32 -6.67
CA THR A 18 -25.01 11.81 -6.67
C THR A 18 -24.35 12.19 -5.35
N LYS A 19 -24.06 11.20 -4.50
CA LYS A 19 -23.25 11.40 -3.28
C LYS A 19 -21.80 11.66 -3.69
N PRO A 20 -21.19 12.82 -3.38
CA PRO A 20 -19.75 12.97 -3.57
C PRO A 20 -19.04 12.27 -2.41
N SER A 21 -18.48 11.09 -2.67
CA SER A 21 -17.52 10.46 -1.75
C SER A 21 -16.13 11.08 -1.98
N THR A 22 -15.94 12.31 -1.52
CA THR A 22 -14.61 12.89 -1.39
C THR A 22 -13.97 12.35 -0.11
N LEU A 23 -13.28 11.21 -0.22
CA LEU A 23 -12.25 10.85 0.76
C LEU A 23 -11.10 11.86 0.64
N ALA A 24 -11.24 12.99 1.31
CA ALA A 24 -10.17 13.93 1.52
C ALA A 24 -9.08 13.24 2.35
N ARG A 25 -8.07 12.69 1.67
CA ARG A 25 -6.84 12.21 2.32
C ARG A 25 -6.04 13.43 2.74
N ASN A 26 -6.33 13.95 3.92
CA ASN A 26 -5.57 15.04 4.51
C ASN A 26 -4.15 14.52 4.84
N PHE A 27 -3.16 14.96 4.06
CA PHE A 27 -1.74 14.80 4.40
C PHE A 27 -1.39 15.78 5.54
N SER A 28 -1.84 15.50 6.75
CA SER A 28 -1.63 16.37 7.92
C SER A 28 -0.26 16.14 8.58
N ALA A 29 0.83 16.24 7.82
CA ALA A 29 2.17 16.26 8.41
C ALA A 29 2.63 17.67 8.82
N LEU A 30 1.99 18.74 8.32
CA LEU A 30 2.39 20.13 8.56
C LEU A 30 1.29 21.07 9.10
N ALA A 31 0.06 20.59 9.29
CA ALA A 31 -1.02 21.39 9.85
C ALA A 31 -0.96 21.42 11.39
N ALA A 32 0.15 21.91 11.96
CA ALA A 32 0.20 22.25 13.38
C ALA A 32 -0.44 23.64 13.55
N SER A 33 -1.72 23.71 13.92
CA SER A 33 -2.29 24.98 14.36
C SER A 33 -1.74 25.31 15.74
N ILE A 34 -0.99 26.41 15.82
CA ILE A 34 -0.43 26.95 17.05
C ILE A 34 -1.59 27.43 17.94
N GLY A 35 -1.97 26.61 18.91
CA GLY A 35 -2.82 26.98 20.02
C GLY A 35 -2.07 26.77 21.33
N HIS A 36 -1.48 27.83 21.89
CA HIS A 36 -1.04 27.84 23.28
C HIS A 36 -2.29 27.76 24.19
N ARG A 37 -2.34 26.92 25.24
CA ARG A 37 -1.82 27.25 26.57
C ARG A 37 -1.97 26.06 27.54
N ASN A 38 -0.86 25.74 28.23
CA ASN A 38 -0.69 25.48 29.67
C ASN A 38 0.28 24.32 29.98
N ASN A 39 1.11 24.62 30.97
CA ASN A 39 2.43 24.11 31.25
C ASN A 39 2.42 22.74 31.94
N ALA A 40 3.08 21.74 31.36
CA ALA A 40 3.73 20.65 32.08
C ALA A 40 4.73 19.98 31.14
N PHE A 41 5.98 20.45 31.19
CA PHE A 41 7.20 19.71 30.87
C PHE A 41 7.05 18.61 29.81
N ARG A 42 6.57 18.95 28.63
CA ARG A 42 6.74 18.09 27.47
C ARG A 42 8.22 18.18 27.13
N ARG A 43 8.99 17.18 27.57
CA ARG A 43 10.31 16.90 27.00
C ARG A 43 10.17 17.13 25.50
N PRO A 44 11.00 17.97 24.87
CA PRO A 44 10.96 18.08 23.43
C PRO A 44 11.03 16.65 22.92
N PHE A 45 9.97 16.20 22.25
CA PHE A 45 10.04 15.01 21.44
C PHE A 45 10.98 15.42 20.32
N VAL A 46 12.28 15.39 20.62
CA VAL A 46 13.31 15.28 19.61
C VAL A 46 12.93 13.97 18.97
N ALA A 47 12.17 14.06 17.88
CA ALA A 47 11.93 12.96 17.00
C ALA A 47 13.34 12.53 16.62
N GLU A 48 13.85 11.51 17.30
CA GLU A 48 15.14 10.96 17.02
C GLU A 48 15.04 10.54 15.56
N SER A 49 15.69 11.33 14.71
CA SER A 49 15.76 11.11 13.28
C SER A 49 16.46 9.78 13.15
N THR A 50 15.69 8.69 13.16
CA THR A 50 16.19 7.36 12.91
C THR A 50 16.78 7.47 11.52
N MET A 51 18.11 7.57 11.41
CA MET A 51 18.77 7.66 10.12
C MET A 51 18.38 6.39 9.37
N GLN A 52 17.44 6.53 8.43
CA GLN A 52 16.97 5.42 7.62
C GLN A 52 18.08 5.12 6.62
N VAL A 53 18.98 4.21 7.00
CA VAL A 53 19.97 3.67 6.07
C VAL A 53 19.22 2.83 5.05
N ALA A 54 19.11 3.35 3.82
CA ALA A 54 18.51 2.62 2.72
C ALA A 54 19.40 1.42 2.33
N VAL A 55 19.14 0.26 2.94
CA VAL A 55 19.80 -1.00 2.56
C VAL A 55 19.25 -1.45 1.22
N ARG A 56 20.10 -1.51 0.20
CA ARG A 56 19.73 -2.04 -1.12
C ARG A 56 19.61 -3.56 -1.05
N THR A 57 18.39 -4.05 -0.92
CA THR A 57 18.04 -5.48 -0.93
C THR A 57 17.96 -6.05 -2.35
N PHE A 58 17.75 -7.36 -2.45
CA PHE A 58 17.51 -8.09 -3.70
C PHE A 58 16.10 -7.85 -4.23
N LYS A 59 15.95 -7.85 -5.56
CA LYS A 59 14.62 -7.93 -6.20
C LYS A 59 14.27 -9.38 -6.53
N ASP A 60 13.15 -9.86 -6.01
CA ASP A 60 12.63 -11.19 -6.34
C ASP A 60 12.01 -11.20 -7.74
N MET A 61 12.47 -12.11 -8.60
CA MET A 61 12.04 -12.25 -10.00
C MET A 61 11.83 -13.74 -10.33
N ASP A 62 10.86 -14.04 -11.18
CA ASP A 62 10.62 -15.42 -11.65
C ASP A 62 11.67 -15.84 -12.70
N VAL A 63 11.99 -14.93 -13.62
CA VAL A 63 13.03 -15.09 -14.64
C VAL A 63 14.18 -14.14 -14.35
N LEU A 64 15.39 -14.70 -14.18
CA LEU A 64 16.58 -13.92 -13.86
C LEU A 64 17.32 -13.56 -15.13
N THR A 65 17.68 -12.28 -15.27
CA THR A 65 18.40 -11.79 -16.44
C THR A 65 19.62 -10.97 -16.05
N LYS A 66 20.68 -11.08 -16.87
CA LYS A 66 21.87 -10.25 -16.75
C LYS A 66 21.59 -8.91 -17.44
N ARG A 67 21.65 -7.81 -16.69
CA ARG A 67 21.46 -6.45 -17.24
C ARG A 67 22.75 -5.80 -17.72
N CYS A 68 23.88 -6.34 -17.27
CA CYS A 68 25.20 -5.76 -17.42
C CYS A 68 26.25 -6.85 -17.64
N LYS A 69 27.43 -6.45 -18.10
CA LYS A 69 28.57 -7.37 -18.31
C LYS A 69 29.09 -7.99 -17.00
N ASP A 70 29.16 -7.20 -15.93
CA ASP A 70 29.69 -7.63 -14.63
C ASP A 70 28.70 -8.46 -13.80
N CYS A 71 27.46 -8.53 -14.27
CA CYS A 71 26.42 -9.32 -13.66
C CYS A 71 26.81 -10.80 -13.84
N TYR A 72 26.51 -11.67 -12.87
CA TYR A 72 26.78 -13.11 -12.98
C TYR A 72 25.76 -13.93 -12.19
N PHE A 73 25.55 -15.17 -12.64
CA PHE A 73 24.67 -16.13 -11.97
C PHE A 73 25.41 -16.84 -10.84
N LYS A 74 24.75 -17.01 -9.71
CA LYS A 74 25.20 -17.82 -8.58
C LYS A 74 24.05 -18.68 -8.10
N LYS A 75 24.27 -19.97 -7.90
CA LYS A 75 23.32 -20.86 -7.22
C LYS A 75 23.66 -20.91 -5.73
N GLY A 76 22.67 -20.78 -4.86
CA GLY A 76 22.83 -20.89 -3.40
C GLY A 76 21.48 -21.03 -2.71
N ASP A 77 21.43 -21.63 -1.53
CA ASP A 77 20.19 -21.88 -0.78
C ASP A 77 19.05 -22.44 -1.66
N ASP A 78 19.39 -23.33 -2.59
CA ASP A 78 18.48 -23.95 -3.57
C ASP A 78 17.75 -23.00 -4.52
N ARG A 79 18.25 -21.78 -4.68
CA ARG A 79 17.73 -20.78 -5.61
C ARG A 79 18.83 -20.10 -6.42
N TRP A 80 18.44 -19.57 -7.58
CA TRP A 80 19.33 -18.78 -8.41
C TRP A 80 19.37 -17.32 -7.97
N TYR A 81 20.54 -16.70 -8.14
CA TYR A 81 20.79 -15.30 -7.90
C TYR A 81 21.50 -14.68 -9.09
N VAL A 82 21.22 -13.40 -9.35
CA VAL A 82 22.08 -12.54 -10.16
C VAL A 82 22.76 -11.57 -9.22
N LEU A 83 24.08 -11.64 -9.17
CA LEU A 83 24.92 -10.74 -8.40
C LEU A 83 25.64 -9.78 -9.35
N CYS A 84 25.98 -8.60 -8.84
CA CYS A 84 26.70 -7.57 -9.57
C CYS A 84 27.63 -6.84 -8.59
N LYS A 85 28.90 -6.67 -8.95
CA LYS A 85 29.90 -5.97 -8.13
C LYS A 85 29.80 -4.45 -8.30
N THR A 86 29.59 -3.98 -9.53
CA THR A 86 29.54 -2.56 -9.90
C THR A 86 28.22 -1.89 -9.51
N HIS A 87 27.08 -2.52 -9.80
CA HIS A 87 25.77 -1.93 -9.59
C HIS A 87 24.88 -2.77 -8.66
N GLY A 88 24.68 -2.28 -7.43
CA GLY A 88 23.80 -2.94 -6.45
C GLY A 88 22.34 -3.08 -6.89
N ARG A 89 21.86 -2.26 -7.83
CA ARG A 89 20.48 -2.32 -8.38
C ARG A 89 20.21 -3.55 -9.24
N HIS A 90 21.25 -4.25 -9.68
CA HIS A 90 21.11 -5.42 -10.55
C HIS A 90 20.97 -6.74 -9.78
N LYS A 91 21.06 -6.69 -8.44
CA LYS A 91 20.91 -7.85 -7.57
C LYS A 91 19.49 -8.41 -7.66
N GLN A 92 19.36 -9.62 -8.17
CA GLN A 92 18.08 -10.33 -8.31
C GLN A 92 18.16 -11.69 -7.61
N ARG A 93 17.02 -12.14 -7.09
CA ARG A 93 16.86 -13.46 -6.45
C ARG A 93 15.68 -14.18 -7.10
N GLN A 94 15.82 -15.49 -7.31
CA GLN A 94 14.74 -16.31 -7.82
C GLN A 94 13.62 -16.41 -6.81
N ARG A 95 12.39 -16.16 -7.27
CA ARG A 95 11.20 -16.43 -6.48
C ARG A 95 10.97 -17.95 -6.43
N LEU A 96 10.97 -18.51 -5.21
CA LEU A 96 10.52 -19.88 -5.00
C LEU A 96 8.99 -19.86 -4.88
N PRO A 97 8.27 -20.70 -5.63
CA PRO A 97 6.85 -20.88 -5.40
C PRO A 97 6.64 -21.46 -4.00
N ASP A 98 5.61 -20.98 -3.31
CA ASP A 98 5.20 -21.60 -2.06
C ASP A 98 4.52 -22.94 -2.36
N GLU A 99 4.71 -23.94 -1.51
CA GLU A 99 4.12 -25.28 -1.72
C GLU A 99 2.59 -25.23 -1.84
N ARG A 100 1.95 -24.31 -1.09
CA ARG A 100 0.50 -24.06 -1.14
C ARG A 100 -0.01 -23.63 -2.50
N HIS A 101 0.85 -23.06 -3.36
CA HIS A 101 0.45 -22.64 -4.69
C HIS A 101 0.00 -23.83 -5.55
N PHE A 102 0.52 -25.03 -5.27
CA PHE A 102 0.16 -26.26 -5.97
C PHE A 102 -1.02 -27.02 -5.35
N TRP A 103 -1.54 -26.57 -4.20
CA TRP A 103 -2.65 -27.25 -3.52
C TRP A 103 -3.99 -26.89 -4.15
N ILE A 104 -4.92 -27.85 -4.16
CA ILE A 104 -6.30 -27.59 -4.55
C ILE A 104 -6.89 -26.54 -3.60
N ILE A 105 -7.45 -25.48 -4.16
CA ILE A 105 -8.09 -24.41 -3.39
C ILE A 105 -9.36 -24.98 -2.76
N THR A 106 -9.36 -25.14 -1.44
CA THR A 106 -10.47 -25.63 -0.64
C THR A 106 -10.64 -24.75 0.59
N HIS A 107 -11.79 -24.87 1.28
CA HIS A 107 -12.06 -24.18 2.54
C HIS A 107 -10.97 -24.42 3.61
N LYS A 108 -10.34 -25.61 3.64
CA LYS A 108 -9.26 -25.95 4.58
C LYS A 108 -7.89 -25.39 4.17
N THR A 109 -7.61 -25.26 2.86
CA THR A 109 -6.30 -24.84 2.34
C THR A 109 -6.17 -23.33 2.13
N HIS A 110 -7.30 -22.61 1.96
CA HIS A 110 -7.33 -21.15 1.73
C HIS A 110 -7.18 -20.29 3.03
N GLY A 111 -6.75 -20.89 4.14
CA GLY A 111 -6.58 -20.17 5.40
C GLY A 111 -5.39 -19.18 5.40
N PRO A 112 -5.45 -18.10 6.21
CA PRO A 112 -4.30 -17.22 6.40
C PRO A 112 -3.09 -18.01 6.94
N ARG A 113 -1.87 -17.64 6.51
CA ARG A 113 -0.65 -18.30 7.01
C ARG A 113 -0.57 -18.12 8.53
N LYS A 114 -0.72 -19.21 9.29
CA LYS A 114 -0.42 -19.21 10.73
C LYS A 114 1.10 -19.04 10.90
N ARG A 115 1.52 -18.01 11.63
CA ARG A 115 2.91 -17.85 12.09
C ARG A 115 2.99 -18.61 13.41
N PHE A 116 3.61 -19.78 13.40
CA PHE A 116 3.98 -20.50 14.63
C PHE A 116 5.28 -19.91 15.17
#